data_AF-A0A7H1MBS8-F1
#
_entry.id   AF-A0A7H1MBS8-F1
#
_cell.length_a   1.000
_cell.length_b   1.000
_cell.length_c   1.000
_cell.angle_alpha   90.00
_cell.angle_beta   90.00
_cell.angle_gamma   90.00
#
_symmetry.space_group_name_H-M   'P 1'
#
loop_
_entity.id
_entity.type
_entity.pdbx_description
1 polymer ?
#
loop_
_entity_poly.entity_id
_entity_poly.type
_entity_poly.pdbx_seq_one_letter_code
_entity_poly.pdbx_strand_id
1 'polypeptide(L)'
;MEKADIPIVVLDYNAQTVAAHVKSTEIIGTLTGQQERAAKLAADYKTIADDIQSRIAEAKLPKPKVYPKVYVEFGNKGPEEHSVTFGKSMWGAMTTLVGGDNISAGSVEFYAPINPEQVLAAKPDVIVVTGRETELEKNPTAMVMG
;
A
#
# COMPACT_ATOMS: atom_id res chain seq x y z
N MET A 1 17.00 -7.74 24.44
CA MET A 1 16.99 -6.31 24.05
C MET A 1 16.76 -5.44 25.28
N GLU A 2 15.60 -5.48 25.94
CA GLU A 2 15.38 -4.71 27.19
C GLU A 2 16.31 -5.11 28.35
N LYS A 3 16.65 -6.41 28.48
CA LYS A 3 17.61 -6.89 29.49
C LYS A 3 19.08 -6.52 29.20
N ALA A 4 19.37 -5.95 28.04
CA ALA A 4 20.72 -5.60 27.60
C ALA A 4 20.97 -4.08 27.58
N ASP A 5 20.03 -3.28 28.10
CA ASP A 5 20.10 -1.81 28.13
C ASP A 5 20.30 -1.17 26.74
N ILE A 6 19.77 -1.82 25.70
CA ILE A 6 19.79 -1.29 24.33
C ILE A 6 18.49 -0.51 24.11
N PRO A 7 18.53 0.80 23.81
CA PRO A 7 17.35 1.59 23.52
C PRO A 7 16.57 1.03 22.33
N ILE A 8 15.26 0.88 22.48
CA ILE A 8 14.35 0.41 21.43
C ILE A 8 13.47 1.58 21.03
N VAL A 9 13.45 1.88 19.72
CA VAL A 9 12.55 2.89 19.14
C VAL A 9 11.69 2.21 18.09
N VAL A 10 10.38 2.35 18.22
CA VAL A 10 9.39 1.76 17.30
C VAL A 10 8.97 2.83 16.29
N LEU A 11 8.96 2.44 15.02
CA LEU A 11 8.55 3.25 13.88
C LEU A 11 7.30 2.60 13.25
N ASP A 12 6.43 3.42 12.67
CA ASP A 12 5.14 2.94 12.16
C ASP A 12 4.89 3.37 10.72
N TYR A 13 5.54 2.66 9.79
CA TYR A 13 5.21 2.73 8.38
C TYR A 13 4.02 1.84 8.01
N ASN A 14 3.66 0.89 8.87
CA ASN A 14 2.55 -0.04 8.63
C ASN A 14 1.18 0.60 8.87
N ALA A 15 1.08 1.69 9.63
CA ALA A 15 -0.15 2.47 9.75
C ALA A 15 -0.62 3.06 8.42
N GLN A 16 0.27 3.17 7.41
CA GLN A 16 -0.06 3.69 6.07
C GLN A 16 -0.70 5.09 6.10
N THR A 17 -0.38 5.90 7.12
CA THR A 17 -0.81 7.29 7.22
C THR A 17 0.35 8.23 6.98
N VAL A 18 0.06 9.37 6.35
CA VAL A 18 1.09 10.38 6.08
C VAL A 18 1.76 10.85 7.36
N ALA A 19 0.97 11.07 8.42
CA ALA A 19 1.46 11.52 9.71
C ALA A 19 2.44 10.54 10.37
N ALA A 20 2.13 9.24 10.37
CA ALA A 20 3.00 8.22 10.96
C ALA A 20 4.32 8.07 10.16
N HIS A 21 4.24 8.15 8.84
CA HIS A 21 5.42 8.08 7.95
C HIS A 21 6.36 9.28 8.14
N VAL A 22 5.80 10.50 8.18
CA VAL A 22 6.54 11.74 8.47
C VAL A 22 7.23 11.61 9.83
N LYS A 23 6.48 11.24 10.88
CA LYS A 23 7.04 11.15 12.22
C LYS A 23 8.13 10.08 12.34
N SER A 24 7.92 8.91 11.74
CA SER A 24 8.90 7.83 11.72
C SER A 24 10.20 8.27 11.02
N THR A 25 10.08 9.00 9.91
CA THR A 25 11.23 9.51 9.15
C THR A 25 12.01 10.56 9.94
N GLU A 26 11.32 11.48 10.60
CA GLU A 26 11.95 12.47 11.49
C GLU A 26 12.73 11.79 12.63
N ILE A 27 12.13 10.77 13.26
CA ILE A 27 12.79 10.00 14.33
C ILE A 27 14.07 9.33 13.81
N ILE A 28 14.05 8.69 12.63
CA ILE A 28 15.25 8.14 12.00
C ILE A 28 16.30 9.25 11.79
N GLY A 29 15.88 10.43 11.32
CA GLY A 29 16.75 11.59 11.16
C GLY A 29 17.45 11.99 12.45
N THR A 30 16.71 12.06 13.56
CA THR A 30 17.28 12.35 14.89
C THR A 30 18.26 11.27 15.34
N LEU A 31 17.89 9.99 15.20
CA LEU A 31 18.72 8.87 15.66
C LEU A 31 20.02 8.71 14.85
N THR A 32 20.01 9.12 13.58
CA THR A 32 21.15 8.98 12.66
C THR A 32 21.95 10.27 12.45
N GLY A 33 21.57 11.37 13.10
CA GLY A 33 22.21 12.68 12.89
C GLY A 33 22.00 13.27 11.49
N GLN A 34 20.92 12.87 10.81
CA GLN A 34 20.56 13.28 9.45
C GLN A 34 19.25 14.07 9.42
N GLN A 35 19.06 14.99 10.37
CA GLN A 35 17.81 15.73 10.56
C GLN A 35 17.40 16.51 9.30
N GLU A 36 18.34 17.20 8.63
CA GLU A 36 18.04 17.96 7.42
C GLU A 36 17.57 17.06 6.27
N ARG A 37 18.24 15.92 6.08
CA ARG A 37 17.84 14.93 5.07
C ARG A 37 16.48 14.32 5.39
N ALA A 38 16.23 13.98 6.65
CA ALA A 38 14.94 13.44 7.07
C ALA A 38 13.81 14.46 6.90
N ALA A 39 14.04 15.73 7.25
CA ALA A 39 13.08 16.81 7.05
C ALA A 39 12.75 16.99 5.56
N LYS A 40 13.77 16.94 4.68
CA LYS A 40 13.55 16.97 3.23
C LYS A 40 12.70 15.79 2.75
N LEU A 41 13.05 14.56 3.16
CA LEU A 41 12.30 13.35 2.76
C LEU A 41 10.85 13.38 3.25
N ALA A 42 10.63 13.82 4.49
CA ALA A 42 9.29 13.95 5.06
C ALA A 42 8.46 15.01 4.33
N ALA A 43 9.07 16.16 3.98
CA ALA A 43 8.42 17.22 3.23
C ALA A 43 8.08 16.79 1.78
N ASP A 44 9.01 16.12 1.10
CA ASP A 44 8.80 15.59 -0.24
C ASP A 44 7.63 14.59 -0.24
N TYR A 45 7.65 13.63 0.68
CA TYR A 45 6.59 12.64 0.83
C TYR A 45 5.22 13.27 1.12
N LYS A 46 5.16 14.22 2.06
CA LYS A 46 3.92 14.95 2.36
C LYS A 46 3.41 15.73 1.15
N THR A 47 4.30 16.39 0.40
CA THR A 47 3.94 17.16 -0.80
C THR A 47 3.33 16.26 -1.87
N ILE A 48 3.92 15.09 -2.11
CA ILE A 48 3.38 14.11 -3.07
C ILE A 48 1.99 13.63 -2.63
N ALA A 49 1.83 13.29 -1.34
CA ALA A 49 0.55 12.84 -0.82
C ALA A 49 -0.52 13.93 -0.94
N ASP A 50 -0.20 15.18 -0.59
CA ASP A 50 -1.09 16.33 -0.68
C ASP A 50 -1.50 16.65 -2.13
N ASP A 51 -0.56 16.56 -3.09
CA ASP A 51 -0.84 16.75 -4.52
C ASP A 51 -1.82 15.69 -5.05
N ILE A 52 -1.60 14.41 -4.69
CA ILE A 52 -2.52 13.32 -5.04
C ILE A 52 -3.92 13.59 -4.47
N GLN A 53 -4.02 13.92 -3.17
CA GLN A 53 -5.31 14.22 -2.53
C GLN A 53 -6.02 15.41 -3.18
N SER A 54 -5.27 16.46 -3.52
CA SER A 54 -5.80 17.67 -4.15
C SER A 54 -6.39 17.36 -5.53
N ARG A 55 -5.68 16.60 -6.37
CA ARG A 55 -6.16 16.19 -7.69
C ARG A 55 -7.42 15.33 -7.61
N ILE A 56 -7.50 14.42 -6.63
CA ILE A 56 -8.70 13.59 -6.40
C ILE A 56 -9.89 14.46 -6.01
N ALA A 57 -9.68 15.45 -5.13
CA ALA A 57 -10.74 16.39 -4.73
C ALA A 57 -11.20 17.27 -5.91
N GLU A 58 -10.26 17.73 -6.74
CA GLU A 58 -10.53 18.56 -7.92
C GLU A 58 -11.25 17.81 -9.05
N ALA A 59 -11.04 16.49 -9.14
CA ALA A 59 -11.70 15.65 -10.15
C ALA A 59 -13.23 15.63 -10.03
N LYS A 60 -13.79 16.06 -8.87
CA LYS A 60 -15.25 16.19 -8.63
C LYS A 60 -16.07 14.97 -9.09
N LEU A 61 -15.51 13.77 -8.94
CA LEU A 61 -16.19 12.54 -9.32
C LEU A 61 -17.52 12.42 -8.55
N PRO A 62 -18.63 12.08 -9.21
CA PRO A 62 -19.94 12.06 -8.56
C PRO A 62 -20.00 10.98 -7.47
N LYS A 63 -20.13 11.40 -6.21
CA LYS A 63 -20.40 10.49 -5.08
C LYS A 63 -21.85 9.98 -5.17
N PRO A 64 -22.15 8.70 -4.90
CA PRO A 64 -21.26 7.63 -4.46
C PRO A 64 -20.74 6.73 -5.61
N LYS A 65 -20.88 7.13 -6.88
CA LYS A 65 -21.00 6.16 -7.98
C LYS A 65 -19.78 5.89 -8.85
N VAL A 66 -18.66 6.62 -8.76
CA VAL A 66 -17.58 6.44 -9.74
C VAL A 66 -16.18 6.67 -9.15
N TYR A 67 -15.86 6.00 -8.06
CA TYR A 67 -14.47 5.59 -7.88
C TYR A 67 -14.30 4.28 -8.64
N PRO A 68 -13.25 4.11 -9.46
CA PRO A 68 -13.05 2.86 -10.18
C PRO A 68 -12.94 1.73 -9.16
N LYS A 69 -13.68 0.65 -9.38
CA LYS A 69 -13.54 -0.57 -8.61
C LYS A 69 -12.17 -1.15 -8.91
N VAL A 70 -11.34 -1.27 -7.88
CA VAL A 70 -9.97 -1.73 -8.01
C VAL A 70 -9.84 -3.07 -7.31
N TYR A 71 -9.28 -4.03 -8.04
CA TYR A 71 -8.78 -5.29 -7.49
C TYR A 71 -7.26 -5.25 -7.47
N VAL A 72 -6.65 -5.62 -6.34
CA VAL A 72 -5.20 -5.76 -6.22
C VAL A 72 -4.84 -7.18 -5.86
N GLU A 73 -3.93 -7.79 -6.60
CA GLU A 73 -3.43 -9.15 -6.38
C GLU A 73 -1.91 -9.16 -6.20
N PHE A 74 -1.43 -10.02 -5.28
CA PHE A 74 -0.01 -10.31 -5.21
C PHE A 74 0.41 -11.31 -6.29
N GLY A 75 1.16 -10.87 -7.30
CA GLY A 75 1.56 -11.70 -8.45
C GLY A 75 2.62 -12.77 -8.18
N ASN A 76 2.76 -13.29 -6.96
CA ASN A 76 3.80 -14.27 -6.60
C ASN A 76 3.55 -15.70 -7.11
N LYS A 77 2.35 -15.99 -7.62
CA LYS A 77 1.93 -17.34 -8.05
C LYS A 77 1.87 -17.52 -9.57
N GLY A 78 1.90 -16.42 -10.32
CA GLY A 78 1.73 -16.44 -11.77
C GLY A 78 0.26 -16.56 -12.20
N PRO A 79 -0.02 -16.53 -13.52
CA PRO A 79 -1.39 -16.40 -14.03
C PRO A 79 -2.26 -17.65 -13.85
N GLU A 80 -1.67 -18.80 -13.58
CA GLU A 80 -2.40 -20.07 -13.42
C GLU A 80 -3.01 -20.24 -12.02
N GLU A 81 -2.53 -19.51 -11.02
CA GLU A 81 -2.96 -19.68 -9.64
C GLU A 81 -3.24 -18.32 -8.99
N HIS A 82 -4.48 -18.15 -8.54
CA HIS A 82 -4.94 -16.94 -7.87
C HIS A 82 -4.22 -16.76 -6.52
N SER A 83 -3.78 -15.52 -6.26
CA SER A 83 -3.08 -15.20 -5.02
C SER A 83 -3.93 -14.44 -4.01
N VAL A 84 -3.25 -13.91 -2.99
CA VAL A 84 -3.82 -13.05 -1.97
C VAL A 84 -4.13 -11.67 -2.54
N THR A 85 -5.22 -11.08 -2.04
CA THR A 85 -5.58 -9.68 -2.21
C THR A 85 -5.42 -8.93 -0.91
N PHE A 86 -5.60 -7.61 -0.94
CA PHE A 86 -5.38 -6.70 0.18
C PHE A 86 -6.68 -6.01 0.59
N GLY A 87 -6.98 -6.06 1.88
CA GLY A 87 -8.16 -5.50 2.52
C GLY A 87 -8.03 -4.01 2.82
N LYS A 88 -8.14 -3.64 4.10
CA LYS A 88 -7.98 -2.24 4.56
C LYS A 88 -6.53 -1.89 4.89
N SER A 89 -5.58 -2.73 4.46
CA SER A 89 -4.15 -2.60 4.77
C SER A 89 -3.31 -2.70 3.49
N MET A 90 -2.04 -2.31 3.58
CA MET A 90 -1.04 -2.37 2.52
C MET A 90 -1.57 -1.72 1.24
N TRP A 91 -1.56 -2.45 0.13
CA TRP A 91 -2.06 -1.98 -1.17
C TRP A 91 -3.52 -1.55 -1.14
N GLY A 92 -4.36 -2.17 -0.30
CA GLY A 92 -5.77 -1.81 -0.24
C GLY A 92 -6.04 -0.46 0.44
N ALA A 93 -5.23 -0.08 1.42
CA ALA A 93 -5.26 1.27 1.99
C ALA A 93 -4.75 2.30 0.97
N MET A 94 -3.69 1.97 0.21
CA MET A 94 -3.18 2.83 -0.86
C MET A 94 -4.22 3.03 -1.97
N THR A 95 -4.93 1.98 -2.38
CA THR A 95 -6.06 2.07 -3.31
C THR A 95 -7.11 3.06 -2.82
N THR A 96 -7.50 2.97 -1.55
CA THR A 96 -8.48 3.88 -0.96
C THR A 96 -7.95 5.32 -0.90
N LEU A 97 -6.68 5.50 -0.52
CA LEU A 97 -6.01 6.80 -0.45
C LEU A 97 -6.03 7.50 -1.81
N VAL A 98 -5.83 6.77 -2.90
CA VAL A 98 -5.84 7.35 -4.26
C VAL A 98 -7.24 7.45 -4.89
N GLY A 99 -8.30 7.23 -4.10
CA GLY A 99 -9.68 7.34 -4.56
C GLY A 99 -10.17 6.14 -5.37
N GLY A 100 -9.58 4.97 -5.19
CA GLY A 100 -10.13 3.71 -5.71
C GLY A 100 -11.15 3.09 -4.76
N ASP A 101 -12.13 2.38 -5.30
CA ASP A 101 -13.05 1.53 -4.54
C ASP A 101 -12.48 0.11 -4.46
N ASN A 102 -11.83 -0.23 -3.34
CA ASN A 102 -11.23 -1.56 -3.17
C ASN A 102 -12.30 -2.63 -2.98
N ILE A 103 -12.48 -3.49 -3.99
CA ILE A 103 -13.51 -4.54 -3.98
C ILE A 103 -13.30 -5.57 -2.85
N SER A 104 -12.07 -5.69 -2.34
CA SER A 104 -11.71 -6.65 -1.30
C SER A 104 -11.93 -6.11 0.12
N ALA A 105 -12.16 -4.81 0.30
CA ALA A 105 -12.18 -4.16 1.63
C ALA A 105 -13.32 -4.63 2.54
N GLY A 106 -14.40 -5.19 1.97
CA GLY A 106 -15.53 -5.77 2.72
C GLY A 106 -15.32 -7.22 3.14
N SER A 107 -14.42 -7.95 2.47
CA SER A 107 -14.23 -9.40 2.64
C SER A 107 -12.87 -9.77 3.25
N VAL A 108 -11.89 -8.86 3.17
CA VAL A 108 -10.52 -9.07 3.65
C VAL A 108 -10.17 -7.94 4.61
N GLU A 109 -9.68 -8.31 5.80
CA GLU A 109 -9.23 -7.32 6.80
C GLU A 109 -7.81 -6.83 6.51
N PHE A 110 -6.86 -7.76 6.40
CA PHE A 110 -5.44 -7.49 6.13
C PHE A 110 -5.03 -7.90 4.71
N TYR A 111 -4.56 -9.12 4.53
CA TYR A 111 -4.30 -9.75 3.23
C TYR A 111 -4.70 -11.21 3.33
N ALA A 112 -5.42 -11.70 2.33
CA ALA A 112 -5.92 -13.07 2.29
C ALA A 112 -6.29 -13.45 0.86
N PRO A 113 -6.36 -14.75 0.53
CA PRO A 113 -7.01 -15.18 -0.70
C PRO A 113 -8.47 -14.72 -0.73
N ILE A 114 -8.96 -14.37 -1.91
CA ILE A 114 -10.38 -14.11 -2.16
C ILE A 114 -10.90 -15.13 -3.16
N ASN A 115 -12.20 -15.45 -3.09
CA ASN A 115 -12.82 -16.33 -4.05
C ASN A 115 -12.80 -15.67 -5.47
N PRO A 116 -12.29 -16.35 -6.52
CA PRO A 116 -12.20 -15.77 -7.87
C PRO A 116 -13.56 -15.38 -8.46
N GLU A 117 -14.63 -16.13 -8.17
CA GLU A 117 -15.98 -15.78 -8.61
C GLU A 117 -16.47 -14.45 -7.99
N GLN A 118 -16.03 -14.09 -6.78
CA GLN A 118 -16.30 -12.78 -6.20
C GLN A 118 -15.62 -11.66 -6.99
N VAL A 119 -14.40 -11.86 -7.46
CA VAL A 119 -13.68 -10.88 -8.30
C VAL A 119 -14.43 -10.70 -9.63
N LEU A 120 -14.83 -11.80 -10.27
CA LEU A 120 -15.60 -11.78 -11.51
C LEU A 120 -16.97 -11.10 -11.34
N ALA A 121 -17.68 -11.40 -10.25
CA ALA A 121 -18.96 -10.80 -9.93
C ALA A 121 -18.84 -9.29 -9.63
N ALA A 122 -17.76 -8.88 -8.96
CA ALA A 122 -17.48 -7.49 -8.65
C ALA A 122 -17.20 -6.65 -9.91
N LYS A 123 -16.71 -7.26 -11.00
CA LYS A 123 -16.37 -6.58 -12.27
C LYS A 123 -15.51 -5.33 -12.04
N PRO A 124 -14.27 -5.49 -11.52
CA PRO A 124 -13.39 -4.35 -11.28
C PRO A 124 -13.12 -3.58 -12.57
N ASP A 125 -13.06 -2.25 -12.47
CA ASP A 125 -12.70 -1.38 -13.57
C ASP A 125 -11.18 -1.38 -13.80
N VAL A 126 -10.41 -1.66 -12.73
CA VAL A 126 -8.95 -1.72 -12.74
C VAL A 126 -8.49 -2.96 -11.97
N ILE A 127 -7.57 -3.72 -12.57
CA ILE A 127 -6.86 -4.83 -11.92
C ILE A 127 -5.38 -4.46 -11.82
N VAL A 128 -4.83 -4.51 -10.61
CA VAL A 128 -3.42 -4.29 -10.33
C VAL A 128 -2.82 -5.61 -9.85
N VAL A 129 -1.80 -6.11 -10.56
CA VAL A 129 -1.03 -7.28 -10.13
C VAL A 129 0.36 -6.81 -9.71
N THR A 130 0.67 -6.92 -8.43
CA THR A 130 1.94 -6.41 -7.87
C THR A 130 3.06 -7.42 -8.10
N GLY A 131 4.23 -6.96 -8.51
CA GLY A 131 5.42 -7.81 -8.58
C GLY A 131 6.26 -7.79 -7.30
N ARG A 132 7.28 -8.64 -7.26
CA ARG A 132 8.28 -8.71 -6.17
C ARG A 132 9.70 -8.70 -6.71
N GLU A 133 10.63 -8.15 -5.94
CA GLU A 133 12.07 -8.13 -6.24
C GLU A 133 12.86 -9.22 -5.50
N THR A 134 12.16 -10.11 -4.79
CA THR A 134 12.76 -11.20 -4.01
C THR A 134 12.23 -12.55 -4.47
N GLU A 135 13.01 -13.62 -4.22
CA GLU A 135 12.61 -15.00 -4.54
C GLU A 135 12.39 -15.24 -6.05
N LEU A 136 13.22 -14.62 -6.90
CA LEU A 136 13.04 -14.59 -8.36
C LEU A 136 13.04 -15.97 -9.01
N GLU A 137 13.82 -16.90 -8.47
CA GLU A 137 13.94 -18.26 -9.02
C GLU A 137 12.91 -19.24 -8.45
N LYS A 138 12.12 -18.84 -7.43
CA LYS A 138 11.19 -19.76 -6.76
C LYS A 138 9.96 -20.11 -7.60
N ASN A 139 9.52 -19.17 -8.44
CA ASN A 139 8.42 -19.39 -9.35
C ASN A 139 8.68 -18.65 -10.66
N PRO A 140 9.00 -19.35 -11.76
CA PRO A 140 9.34 -18.73 -13.04
C PRO A 140 8.15 -18.01 -13.71
N THR A 141 6.92 -18.27 -13.27
CA THR A 141 5.71 -17.62 -13.81
C THR A 141 5.22 -16.45 -12.96
N ALA A 142 5.85 -16.20 -11.80
CA ALA A 142 5.52 -15.08 -10.94
C ALA A 142 5.88 -13.73 -11.58
N MET A 143 5.14 -12.69 -11.18
CA MET A 143 5.47 -11.31 -11.52
C MET A 143 6.71 -10.87 -10.73
N VAL A 144 7.85 -10.89 -11.40
CA VAL A 144 9.13 -10.39 -10.88
C VAL A 144 9.34 -8.95 -11.35
N MET A 145 9.84 -8.10 -10.45
CA MET A 145 10.36 -6.78 -10.79
C MET A 145 11.85 -6.75 -10.45
N GLY A 146 12.69 -6.17 -11.33
CA GLY A 146 14.15 -6.14 -11.18
C GLY A 146 14.88 -6.78 -12.35
#